data_AF-I0JYN2-F1
#
_entry.id   AF-I0JYN2-F1
#
_cell.length_a   1.000
_cell.length_b   1.000
_cell.length_c   1.000
_cell.angle_alpha   90.00
_cell.angle_beta   90.00
_cell.angle_gamma   90.00
#
_symmetry.space_group_name_H-M   'P 1'
#
loop_
_entity.id
_entity.type
_entity.pdbx_description
1 polymer ?
#
loop_
_entity_poly.entity_id
_entity_poly.type
_entity_poly.pdbx_seq_one_letter_code
_entity_poly.pdbx_strand_id
1 'polypeptide(L)' 'MTEVKVKKGESIDKALRRLKRKLDREGTLREARLRKAFEKPCNRRRRKAKEARLKIYSSFY' A
#
# COMPACT_ATOMS: atom_id res chain seq x y z
N MET A 1 -7.66 -9.63 1.38
CA MET A 1 -7.28 -10.87 2.09
C MET A 1 -6.21 -11.56 1.27
N THR A 2 -4.95 -11.25 1.58
CA THR A 2 -3.79 -11.55 0.73
C THR A 2 -3.11 -12.82 1.19
N GLU A 3 -3.38 -13.93 0.51
CA GLU A 3 -2.68 -15.20 0.73
C GLU A 3 -1.55 -15.38 -0.31
N VAL A 4 -0.44 -16.00 0.13
CA VAL A 4 0.66 -16.42 -0.75
C VAL A 4 0.89 -17.91 -0.53
N LYS A 5 0.52 -18.71 -1.54
CA LYS A 5 0.82 -20.15 -1.55
C LYS A 5 2.31 -20.36 -1.83
N VAL A 6 2.99 -21.02 -0.92
CA VAL A 6 4.42 -21.36 -1.05
C VAL A 6 4.54 -22.67 -1.84
N LYS A 7 5.39 -22.70 -2.87
CA LYS A 7 5.66 -23.94 -3.62
C LYS A 7 6.71 -24.78 -2.89
N LYS A 8 6.60 -26.12 -2.97
CA LYS A 8 7.64 -27.04 -2.45
C LYS A 8 8.97 -26.75 -3.17
N GLY A 9 10.00 -26.39 -2.40
CA GLY A 9 11.33 -26.01 -2.91
C GLY A 9 11.62 -24.51 -2.92
N GLU A 10 10.69 -23.66 -2.47
CA GLU A 10 10.92 -22.22 -2.36
C GLU A 10 11.48 -21.82 -0.99
N SER A 11 12.50 -20.96 -0.96
CA SER A 11 12.99 -20.37 0.30
C SER A 11 11.89 -19.52 0.95
N ILE A 12 11.72 -19.68 2.25
CA ILE A 12 10.74 -18.96 3.08
C ILE A 12 10.89 -17.44 2.91
N ASP A 13 12.12 -16.92 2.79
CA ASP A 13 12.40 -15.50 2.59
C ASP A 13 11.79 -14.95 1.30
N LYS A 14 11.83 -15.72 0.21
CA LYS A 14 11.22 -15.32 -1.07
C LYS A 14 9.69 -15.25 -0.94
N ALA A 15 9.09 -16.19 -0.22
CA ALA A 15 7.65 -16.17 0.05
C ALA A 15 7.26 -14.94 0.89
N LEU A 16 8.00 -14.65 1.96
CA LEU A 16 7.78 -13.47 2.81
C LEU A 16 7.95 -12.16 2.04
N ARG A 17 8.95 -12.05 1.17
CA ARG A 17 9.17 -10.85 0.35
C ARG A 17 8.02 -10.61 -0.64
N ARG A 18 7.46 -11.66 -1.23
CA ARG A 18 6.27 -11.54 -2.10
C ARG A 18 5.03 -11.16 -1.32
N LEU A 19 4.84 -11.73 -0.13
CA LEU A 19 3.73 -11.36 0.75
C LEU A 19 3.80 -9.88 1.11
N LYS A 20 4.98 -9.39 1.54
CA LYS A 20 5.21 -7.98 1.81
C LYS A 20 4.87 -7.09 0.61
N ARG A 21 5.39 -7.42 -0.59
CA ARG A 21 5.07 -6.68 -1.82
C ARG A 21 3.58 -6.68 -2.16
N LYS A 22 2.87 -7.78 -1.94
CA LYS A 22 1.40 -7.86 -2.14
C LYS A 22 0.67 -6.95 -1.14
N LEU A 23 1.06 -6.96 0.13
CA LEU A 23 0.48 -6.10 1.17
C LEU A 23 0.72 -4.62 0.89
N ASP A 24 1.93 -4.27 0.45
CA ASP A 24 2.29 -2.89 0.07
C ASP A 24 1.47 -2.42 -1.14
N ARG A 25 1.25 -3.31 -2.13
CA ARG A 25 0.44 -3.02 -3.32
C ARG A 25 -1.05 -2.89 -3.00
N GLU A 26 -1.59 -3.75 -2.15
CA GLU A 26 -2.98 -3.68 -1.68
C GLU A 26 -3.19 -2.41 -0.84
N GLY A 27 -2.12 -1.86 -0.24
CA GLY A 27 -2.20 -0.62 0.53
C GLY A 27 -2.96 -0.78 1.84
N THR A 28 -3.17 -2.01 2.30
CA THR A 28 -4.02 -2.38 3.44
C THR A 28 -3.63 -1.61 4.71
N LEU A 29 -2.33 -1.50 4.99
CA LEU A 29 -1.82 -0.74 6.15
C LEU A 29 -2.09 0.77 6.02
N ARG A 30 -1.99 1.31 4.80
CA ARG A 30 -2.27 2.72 4.53
C ARG A 30 -3.77 3.00 4.72
N GLU A 31 -4.64 2.12 4.25
CA GLU A 31 -6.08 2.25 4.47
C GLU A 31 -6.46 2.14 5.94
N ALA A 32 -5.90 1.19 6.68
CA ALA A 32 -6.14 1.05 8.11
C ALA A 32 -5.77 2.32 8.89
N ARG A 33 -4.61 2.93 8.56
CA ARG A 33 -4.20 4.21 9.17
C ARG A 33 -5.15 5.35 8.84
N LEU A 34 -5.64 5.43 7.60
CA LEU A 34 -6.57 6.47 7.17
C LEU A 34 -7.96 6.32 7.77
N ARG A 35 -8.40 5.09 8.03
CA ARG A 35 -9.71 4.78 8.62
C ARG A 35 -9.71 4.82 10.15
N LYS A 36 -8.55 4.96 10.80
CA LYS A 36 -8.45 5.02 12.28
C LYS A 36 -9.22 6.20 12.88
N ALA A 37 -9.40 7.29 12.14
CA ALA A 37 -10.15 8.47 12.57
C ALA A 37 -11.01 9.02 11.43
N PHE A 38 -12.06 9.76 11.77
CA PHE A 38 -12.91 10.43 10.79
C PHE A 38 -12.16 11.58 10.10
N GLU A 39 -12.04 11.49 8.77
CA GLU A 39 -11.47 12.55 7.92
C GLU A 39 -12.61 13.32 7.24
N LYS A 40 -12.70 14.64 7.48
CA LYS A 40 -13.67 15.51 6.79
C LYS A 40 -13.54 15.36 5.25
N PRO A 41 -14.64 15.39 4.47
CA PRO A 41 -14.59 15.20 3.02
C PRO A 41 -13.65 16.17 2.28
N CYS A 42 -13.56 17.42 2.75
CA CYS A 42 -12.66 18.43 2.20
C CYS A 42 -11.18 18.06 2.40
N ASN A 43 -10.81 17.58 3.59
CA ASN A 43 -9.46 17.14 3.91
C ASN A 43 -9.06 15.92 3.06
N ARG A 44 -9.99 14.98 2.87
CA ARG A 44 -9.79 13.82 2.00
C ARG A 44 -9.48 14.22 0.56
N ARG A 45 -10.21 15.20 0.00
CA ARG A 45 -9.94 15.75 -1.35
C ARG A 45 -8.55 16.39 -1.43
N ARG A 46 -8.20 17.23 -0.45
CA ARG A 46 -6.90 17.91 -0.38
C ARG A 46 -5.73 16.92 -0.28
N ARG A 47 -5.86 15.88 0.55
CA ARG A 47 -4.85 14.82 0.69
C ARG A 47 -4.65 14.05 -0.62
N LYS A 48 -5.73 13.63 -1.28
CA LYS A 48 -5.65 12.95 -2.59
C LYS A 48 -4.93 13.79 -3.64
N ALA A 49 -5.23 15.08 -3.73
CA ALA A 49 -4.56 15.99 -4.65
C ALA A 49 -3.06 16.13 -4.35
N LYS A 50 -2.69 16.26 -3.06
CA LYS A 50 -1.28 16.30 -2.63
C LYS A 50 -0.54 15.01 -2.99
N GLU A 51 -1.13 13.85 -2.69
CA GLU A 51 -0.54 12.54 -3.01
C GLU A 51 -0.35 12.35 -4.52
N ALA A 52 -1.29 12.81 -5.35
CA ALA A 52 -1.16 12.75 -6.81
C ALA A 52 0.00 13.62 -7.30
N ARG A 53 0.13 14.86 -6.80
CA ARG A 53 1.26 15.75 -7.13
C ARG A 53 2.62 15.14 -6.75
N LEU A 54 2.71 14.57 -5.56
CA LEU A 54 3.93 13.91 -5.09
C LEU A 54 4.31 12.70 -5.96
N LYS A 55 3.33 11.89 -6.38
CA LYS A 55 3.57 10.76 -7.30
C LYS A 55 4.07 11.21 -8.67
N ILE A 56 3.51 12.29 -9.21
CA ILE A 56 3.94 12.85 -10.50
C ILE A 56 5.41 13.30 -10.40
N TYR A 57 5.75 14.05 -9.35
CA TYR A 57 7.12 14.52 -9.14
C TYR A 57 8.12 13.37 -8.95
N SER A 58 7.75 12.37 -8.14
CA SER A 58 8.56 11.16 -7.93
C SER A 58 8.68 10.26 -9.14
N SER A 59 7.85 10.45 -10.18
CA SER A 59 7.97 9.70 -11.44
C SER A 59 8.86 10.41 -12.45
N PHE A 60 9.18 11.68 -12.19
CA PHE A 60 9.95 12.53 -13.09
C PHE A 60 11.44 12.57 -12.74
N TYR A 61 11.79 12.19 -11.51
CA TYR A 61 13.15 11.98 -11.00
C TYR A 61 13.36 10.50 -10.68
#